data_AF-A0A858ZV96-F1
#
_entry.id   AF-A0A858ZV96-F1
#
_cell.length_a   1.000
_cell.length_b   1.000
_cell.length_c   1.000
_cell.angle_alpha   90.00
_cell.angle_beta   90.00
_cell.angle_gamma   90.00
#
_symmetry.space_group_name_H-M   'P 1'
#
loop_
_entity.id
_entity.type
_entity.pdbx_description
1 polymer ?
#
loop_
_entity_poly.entity_id
_entity_poly.type
_entity_poly.pdbx_seq_one_letter_code
_entity_poly.pdbx_strand_id
1 'polypeptide(L)'
;MNQHVDASNDEAIALIREELLAEHRDALAQLESTRRALQGTQETLSTERRTRLESQAELDAKTRAVQDAEAKAAAAEQVAANEAASRKSLEEQLRLAKEEAGLQLKAKMETAEATERRLVRQRYVLAFAILPLLLGVVLAYVCYGLAVTSLPALAQGWKRWAFVAGTGLLPFASACLLSPMHADENKHLSDWWVCKWAKHLGRKGIAAPVTSALTAVYQGGAWDWFKAAAGLNP
;
A
#
# COMPACT_ATOMS: atom_id res chain seq x y z
N MET A 1 105.82 -1.74 98.44
CA MET A 1 105.49 -2.40 97.15
C MET A 1 103.98 -2.58 96.92
N ASN A 2 103.11 -1.82 97.63
CA ASN A 2 101.64 -1.93 97.48
C ASN A 2 100.98 -0.68 96.83
N GLN A 3 101.63 0.49 96.85
CA GLN A 3 101.06 1.74 96.30
C GLN A 3 101.00 1.80 94.77
N HIS A 4 101.81 1.01 94.05
CA HIS A 4 101.75 0.95 92.58
C HIS A 4 100.65 0.03 92.05
N VAL A 5 100.15 -0.91 92.87
CA VAL A 5 99.06 -1.82 92.48
C VAL A 5 97.71 -1.12 92.65
N ASP A 6 97.53 -0.32 93.70
CA ASP A 6 96.29 0.44 93.91
C ASP A 6 96.09 1.52 92.84
N ALA A 7 97.14 2.25 92.44
CA ALA A 7 97.06 3.27 91.38
C ALA A 7 96.73 2.68 90.00
N SER A 8 97.26 1.49 89.68
CA SER A 8 96.96 0.79 88.41
C SER A 8 95.54 0.23 88.36
N ASN A 9 94.97 -0.12 89.51
CA ASN A 9 93.60 -0.64 89.60
C ASN A 9 92.57 0.49 89.50
N ASP A 10 92.86 1.65 90.11
CA ASP A 10 92.04 2.86 89.98
C ASP A 10 92.02 3.41 88.55
N GLU A 11 93.15 3.37 87.82
CA GLU A 11 93.21 3.72 86.39
C GLU A 11 92.42 2.74 85.52
N ALA A 12 92.51 1.43 85.78
CA ALA A 12 91.74 0.42 85.06
C ALA A 12 90.22 0.56 85.29
N ILE A 13 89.80 0.83 86.52
CA ILE A 13 88.39 1.11 86.86
C ILE A 13 87.91 2.40 86.19
N ALA A 14 88.76 3.43 86.13
CA ALA A 14 88.44 4.67 85.42
C ALA A 14 88.28 4.45 83.90
N LEU A 15 89.17 3.66 83.29
CA LEU A 15 89.08 3.29 81.87
C LEU A 15 87.82 2.48 81.56
N ILE A 16 87.51 1.45 82.36
CA ILE A 16 86.28 0.66 82.21
C ILE A 16 85.05 1.55 82.36
N ARG A 17 85.07 2.51 83.29
CA ARG A 17 83.97 3.46 83.48
C ARG A 17 83.79 4.38 82.28
N GLU A 18 84.88 4.89 81.71
CA GLU A 18 84.82 5.73 80.50
C GLU A 18 84.33 4.94 79.28
N GLU A 19 84.80 3.70 79.12
CA GLU A 19 84.40 2.80 78.03
C GLU A 19 82.91 2.39 78.17
N LEU A 20 82.45 2.10 79.38
CA LEU A 20 81.05 1.81 79.66
C LEU A 20 80.13 3.04 79.49
N LEU A 21 80.62 4.24 79.80
CA LEU A 21 79.90 5.48 79.50
C LEU A 21 79.88 5.80 78.00
N ALA A 22 80.94 5.46 77.26
CA ALA A 22 80.99 5.60 75.81
C ALA A 22 80.00 4.64 75.13
N GLU A 23 80.01 3.35 75.49
CA GLU A 23 79.03 2.38 75.00
C GLU A 23 77.59 2.79 75.36
N HIS A 24 77.36 3.31 76.58
CA HIS A 24 76.03 3.75 76.97
C HIS A 24 75.55 4.96 76.16
N ARG A 25 76.44 5.93 75.86
CA ARG A 25 76.14 7.07 74.98
C ARG A 25 75.86 6.63 73.55
N ASP A 26 76.63 5.69 73.02
CA ASP A 26 76.40 5.13 71.69
C ASP A 26 75.08 4.36 71.62
N ALA A 27 74.75 3.57 72.64
CA ALA A 27 73.47 2.88 72.74
C ALA A 27 72.28 3.87 72.83
N LEU A 28 72.44 4.98 73.58
CA LEU A 28 71.43 6.04 73.62
C LEU A 28 71.28 6.74 72.27
N ALA A 29 72.40 7.03 71.58
CA ALA A 29 72.37 7.63 70.25
C ALA A 29 71.68 6.70 69.21
N GLN A 30 71.90 5.39 69.29
CA GLN A 30 71.19 4.40 68.48
C GLN A 30 69.71 4.30 68.84
N LEU A 31 69.36 4.33 70.12
CA LEU A 31 67.97 4.35 70.56
C LEU A 31 67.23 5.62 70.10
N GLU A 32 67.89 6.78 70.13
CA GLU A 32 67.32 8.02 69.62
C GLU A 32 67.16 7.99 68.09
N SER A 33 68.13 7.45 67.36
CA SER A 33 68.04 7.34 65.89
C SER A 33 66.94 6.37 65.46
N THR A 34 66.83 5.21 66.12
CA THR A 34 65.78 4.23 65.87
C THR A 34 64.41 4.74 66.28
N ARG A 35 64.30 5.49 67.39
CA ARG A 35 63.06 6.17 67.80
C ARG A 35 62.60 7.20 66.76
N ARG A 36 63.52 8.02 66.24
CA ARG A 36 63.21 8.99 65.17
C ARG A 36 62.79 8.28 63.87
N ALA A 37 63.46 7.19 63.51
CA ALA A 37 63.09 6.36 62.36
C ALA A 37 61.69 5.73 62.53
N LEU A 38 61.38 5.21 63.71
CA LEU A 38 60.06 4.66 64.05
C LEU A 38 58.95 5.72 64.01
N GLN A 39 59.21 6.94 64.49
CA GLN A 39 58.26 8.04 64.35
C GLN A 39 58.03 8.40 62.88
N GLY A 40 59.09 8.47 62.08
CA GLY A 40 59.00 8.71 60.64
C GLY A 40 58.20 7.64 59.90
N THR A 41 58.39 6.36 60.23
CA THR A 41 57.60 5.26 59.64
C THR A 41 56.14 5.28 60.09
N GLN A 42 55.87 5.67 61.34
CA GLN A 42 54.49 5.78 61.84
C GLN A 42 53.73 6.91 61.14
N GLU A 43 54.38 8.05 60.92
CA GLU A 43 53.79 9.16 60.16
C GLU A 43 53.49 8.77 58.71
N THR A 44 54.43 8.11 58.01
CA THR A 44 54.21 7.65 56.63
C THR A 44 53.12 6.58 56.53
N LEU A 45 53.01 5.67 57.50
CA LEU A 45 51.92 4.69 57.54
C LEU A 45 50.56 5.37 57.76
N SER A 46 50.52 6.43 58.57
CA SER A 46 49.30 7.19 58.83
C SER A 46 48.84 7.97 57.59
N THR A 47 49.77 8.56 56.84
CA THR A 47 49.45 9.27 55.59
C THR A 47 49.03 8.28 54.51
N GLU A 48 49.73 7.16 54.36
CA GLU A 48 49.35 6.13 53.37
C GLU A 48 47.96 5.55 53.65
N ARG A 49 47.62 5.28 54.91
CA ARG A 49 46.26 4.84 55.29
C ARG A 49 45.21 5.86 54.89
N ARG A 50 45.47 7.14 55.13
CA ARG A 50 44.54 8.21 54.76
C ARG A 50 44.37 8.28 53.24
N THR A 51 45.46 8.25 52.49
CA THR A 51 45.42 8.27 51.02
C THR A 51 44.69 7.05 50.45
N ARG A 52 44.85 5.86 51.04
CA ARG A 52 44.11 4.65 50.63
C ARG A 52 42.61 4.76 50.90
N LEU A 53 42.21 5.35 52.02
CA LEU A 53 40.79 5.58 52.32
C LEU A 53 40.18 6.61 51.37
N GLU A 54 40.91 7.69 51.08
CA GLU A 54 40.47 8.72 50.13
C GLU A 54 40.35 8.13 48.71
N SER A 55 41.33 7.34 48.25
CA SER A 55 41.27 6.70 46.94
C SER A 55 40.18 5.64 46.84
N GLN A 56 39.92 4.89 47.92
CA GLN A 56 38.83 3.92 47.98
C GLN A 56 37.46 4.62 47.92
N ALA A 57 37.30 5.72 48.66
CA ALA A 57 36.08 6.54 48.60
C ALA A 57 35.86 7.15 47.21
N GLU A 58 36.94 7.58 46.54
CA GLU A 58 36.88 8.10 45.17
C GLU A 58 36.50 7.02 44.15
N LEU A 59 37.05 5.81 44.29
CA LEU A 59 36.69 4.65 43.47
C LEU A 59 35.22 4.29 43.66
N ASP A 60 34.74 4.18 44.90
CA ASP A 60 33.34 3.88 45.19
C ASP A 60 32.40 4.94 44.62
N ALA A 61 32.76 6.22 44.71
CA ALA A 61 32.00 7.32 44.12
C ALA A 61 31.96 7.23 42.59
N LYS A 62 33.09 6.94 41.94
CA LYS A 62 33.17 6.74 40.48
C LYS A 62 32.36 5.53 40.03
N THR A 63 32.43 4.41 40.75
CA THR A 63 31.66 3.21 40.42
C THR A 63 30.16 3.47 40.52
N ARG A 64 29.70 4.19 41.55
CA ARG A 64 28.28 4.59 41.66
C ARG A 64 27.86 5.51 40.53
N ALA A 65 28.69 6.50 40.18
CA ALA A 65 28.39 7.41 39.08
C ALA A 65 28.29 6.67 37.73
N VAL A 66 29.13 5.66 37.49
CA VAL A 66 29.06 4.82 36.30
C VAL A 66 27.79 3.98 36.30
N GLN A 67 27.44 3.33 37.42
CA GLN A 67 26.20 2.54 37.54
C GLN A 67 24.94 3.40 37.31
N ASP A 68 24.90 4.61 37.87
CA ASP A 68 23.78 5.54 37.66
C ASP A 68 23.70 6.00 36.20
N ALA A 69 24.84 6.21 35.54
CA ALA A 69 24.88 6.56 34.12
C ALA A 69 24.43 5.39 33.23
N GLU A 70 24.86 4.16 33.53
CA GLU A 70 24.43 2.94 32.83
C GLU A 70 22.93 2.70 33.03
N ALA A 71 22.40 2.87 34.24
CA ALA A 71 20.98 2.73 34.52
C ALA A 71 20.14 3.76 33.74
N LYS A 72 20.61 5.01 33.63
CA LYS A 72 19.96 6.05 32.83
C LYS A 72 20.02 5.75 31.34
N ALA A 73 21.16 5.25 30.84
CA ALA A 73 21.31 4.84 29.46
C ALA A 73 20.36 3.68 29.12
N ALA A 74 20.29 2.65 29.97
CA ALA A 74 19.38 1.52 29.80
C ALA A 74 17.90 1.95 29.81
N ALA A 75 17.52 2.87 30.70
CA ALA A 75 16.15 3.42 30.73
C ALA A 75 15.83 4.21 29.45
N ALA A 76 16.77 5.02 28.95
CA ALA A 76 16.60 5.77 27.70
C ALA A 76 16.47 4.84 26.48
N GLU A 77 17.27 3.76 26.42
CA GLU A 77 17.17 2.74 25.37
C GLU A 77 15.82 2.03 25.39
N GLN A 78 15.28 1.70 26.56
CA GLN A 78 13.95 1.10 26.67
C GLN A 78 12.84 2.04 26.18
N VAL A 79 12.92 3.33 26.51
CA VAL A 79 11.96 4.32 26.01
C VAL A 79 12.06 4.43 24.49
N ALA A 80 13.26 4.54 23.94
CA ALA A 80 13.47 4.59 22.50
C ALA A 80 12.98 3.32 21.78
N ALA A 81 13.19 2.14 22.37
CA ALA A 81 12.69 0.87 21.83
C ALA A 81 11.16 0.80 21.84
N ASN A 82 10.52 1.26 22.93
CA ASN A 82 9.07 1.32 23.04
C ASN A 82 8.45 2.30 22.04
N GLU A 83 9.06 3.48 21.85
CA GLU A 83 8.63 4.44 20.83
C GLU A 83 8.80 3.90 19.40
N ALA A 84 9.90 3.19 19.13
CA ALA A 84 10.11 2.55 17.83
C ALA A 84 9.06 1.45 17.58
N ALA A 85 8.72 0.65 18.60
CA ALA A 85 7.68 -0.36 18.51
C ALA A 85 6.29 0.27 18.29
N SER A 86 5.96 1.36 18.98
CA SER A 86 4.69 2.06 18.78
C SER A 86 4.59 2.73 17.41
N ARG A 87 5.70 3.27 16.88
CA ARG A 87 5.73 3.80 15.51
C ARG A 87 5.48 2.71 14.48
N LYS A 88 6.12 1.55 14.62
CA LYS A 88 5.90 0.40 13.74
C LYS A 88 4.45 -0.07 13.77
N SER A 89 3.84 -0.18 14.94
CA SER A 89 2.43 -0.61 15.03
C SER A 89 1.47 0.42 14.42
N LEU A 90 1.72 1.71 14.57
CA LEU A 90 0.95 2.77 13.92
C LEU A 90 1.10 2.75 12.39
N GLU A 91 2.32 2.53 11.88
CA GLU A 91 2.57 2.39 10.44
C GLU A 91 1.84 1.18 9.85
N GLU A 92 1.83 0.06 10.56
CA GLU A 92 1.11 -1.15 10.15
C GLU A 92 -0.41 -0.93 10.15
N GLN A 93 -0.95 -0.28 11.18
CA GLN A 93 -2.37 0.11 11.21
C GLN A 93 -2.74 1.06 10.07
N LEU A 94 -1.89 2.05 9.78
CA LEU A 94 -2.10 2.97 8.65
C LEU A 94 -2.06 2.25 7.31
N ARG A 95 -1.17 1.26 7.17
CA ARG A 95 -1.09 0.44 5.96
C ARG A 95 -2.36 -0.39 5.78
N LEU A 96 -2.80 -1.10 6.82
CA LEU A 96 -4.04 -1.89 6.78
C LEU A 96 -5.25 -1.00 6.47
N ALA A 97 -5.37 0.16 7.12
CA ALA A 97 -6.45 1.10 6.87
C ALA A 97 -6.44 1.62 5.41
N LYS A 98 -5.26 1.87 4.83
CA LYS A 98 -5.14 2.25 3.41
C LYS A 98 -5.52 1.11 2.47
N GLU A 99 -5.12 -0.12 2.77
CA GLU A 99 -5.49 -1.30 1.99
C GLU A 99 -7.01 -1.52 2.02
N GLU A 100 -7.64 -1.44 3.19
CA GLU A 100 -9.09 -1.54 3.36
C GLU A 100 -9.84 -0.41 2.65
N ALA A 101 -9.39 0.84 2.79
CA ALA A 101 -9.99 1.98 2.09
C ALA A 101 -9.87 1.82 0.56
N GLY A 102 -8.72 1.32 0.08
CA GLY A 102 -8.49 1.00 -1.32
C GLY A 102 -9.43 -0.10 -1.83
N LEU A 103 -9.65 -1.16 -1.04
CA LEU A 103 -10.61 -2.22 -1.38
C LEU A 103 -12.05 -1.71 -1.40
N GLN A 104 -12.45 -0.89 -0.42
CA GLN A 104 -13.79 -0.29 -0.39
C GLN A 104 -14.03 0.66 -1.57
N LEU A 105 -13.02 1.44 -1.96
CA LEU A 105 -13.08 2.30 -3.14
C LEU A 105 -13.25 1.47 -4.42
N LYS A 106 -12.46 0.41 -4.58
CA LYS A 106 -12.59 -0.52 -5.72
C LYS A 106 -13.97 -1.16 -5.76
N ALA A 107 -14.47 -1.67 -4.64
CA ALA A 107 -15.81 -2.25 -4.56
C ALA A 107 -16.90 -1.23 -4.93
N LYS A 108 -16.81 0.00 -4.43
CA LYS A 108 -17.73 1.09 -4.81
C LYS A 108 -17.66 1.40 -6.30
N MET A 109 -16.45 1.51 -6.86
CA MET A 109 -16.25 1.74 -8.30
C MET A 109 -16.83 0.59 -9.14
N GLU A 110 -16.60 -0.67 -8.76
CA GLU A 110 -17.17 -1.83 -9.44
C GLU A 110 -18.71 -1.83 -9.40
N THR A 111 -19.30 -1.48 -8.24
CA THR A 111 -20.76 -1.35 -8.15
C THR A 111 -21.30 -0.21 -9.01
N ALA A 112 -20.61 0.94 -9.04
CA ALA A 112 -20.97 2.07 -9.87
C ALA A 112 -20.90 1.70 -11.36
N GLU A 113 -19.79 1.11 -11.81
CA GLU A 113 -19.63 0.62 -13.18
C GLU A 113 -20.71 -0.40 -13.55
N ALA A 114 -21.07 -1.32 -12.64
CA ALA A 114 -22.13 -2.29 -12.89
C ALA A 114 -23.49 -1.60 -13.07
N THR A 115 -23.79 -0.55 -12.30
CA THR A 115 -25.02 0.23 -12.46
C THR A 115 -25.03 1.03 -13.75
N GLU A 116 -23.92 1.66 -14.14
CA GLU A 116 -23.79 2.38 -15.40
C GLU A 116 -23.97 1.45 -16.60
N ARG A 117 -23.32 0.28 -16.58
CA ARG A 117 -23.51 -0.77 -17.61
C ARG A 117 -24.98 -1.18 -17.74
N ARG A 118 -25.69 -1.33 -16.62
CA ARG A 118 -27.13 -1.68 -16.62
C ARG A 118 -27.97 -0.56 -17.23
N LEU A 119 -27.75 0.69 -16.84
CA LEU A 119 -28.48 1.85 -17.36
C LEU A 119 -28.28 2.03 -18.86
N VAL A 120 -27.04 1.92 -19.33
CA VAL A 120 -26.72 2.01 -20.77
C VAL A 120 -27.41 0.90 -21.56
N ARG A 121 -27.37 -0.34 -21.05
CA ARG A 121 -28.08 -1.48 -21.68
C ARG A 121 -29.59 -1.29 -21.70
N GLN A 122 -30.19 -0.80 -20.61
CA GLN A 122 -31.62 -0.50 -20.55
C GLN A 122 -32.02 0.57 -21.57
N ARG A 123 -31.27 1.68 -21.65
CA ARG A 123 -31.48 2.73 -22.65
C ARG A 123 -31.39 2.20 -24.07
N TYR A 124 -30.40 1.36 -24.34
CA TYR A 124 -30.25 0.70 -25.63
C TYR A 124 -31.46 -0.18 -25.98
N VAL A 125 -31.94 -1.03 -25.07
CA VAL A 125 -33.13 -1.86 -25.30
C VAL A 125 -34.36 -1.01 -25.53
N LEU A 126 -34.52 0.06 -24.76
CA LEU A 126 -35.64 0.97 -24.91
C LEU A 126 -35.64 1.64 -26.29
N ALA A 127 -34.48 2.14 -26.73
CA ALA A 127 -34.32 2.85 -28.00
C ALA A 127 -34.34 1.95 -29.24
N PHE A 128 -33.74 0.76 -29.19
CA PHE A 128 -33.52 -0.09 -30.36
C PHE A 128 -34.39 -1.35 -30.41
N ALA A 129 -35.12 -1.68 -29.34
CA ALA A 129 -36.08 -2.78 -29.35
C ALA A 129 -37.51 -2.30 -29.10
N ILE A 130 -37.75 -1.58 -27.99
CA ILE A 130 -39.12 -1.22 -27.58
C ILE A 130 -39.69 -0.11 -28.46
N LEU A 131 -38.97 1.00 -28.63
CA LEU A 131 -39.41 2.14 -29.43
C LEU A 131 -39.74 1.76 -30.89
N PRO A 132 -38.87 1.06 -31.64
CA PRO A 132 -39.19 0.67 -33.01
C PRO A 132 -40.33 -0.35 -33.10
N LEU A 133 -40.50 -1.22 -32.09
CA LEU A 133 -41.65 -2.13 -32.03
C LEU A 133 -42.96 -1.34 -31.88
N LEU A 134 -43.00 -0.38 -30.96
CA LEU A 134 -44.18 0.48 -30.77
C LEU A 134 -44.49 1.30 -32.03
N LEU A 135 -43.47 1.91 -32.64
CA LEU A 135 -43.61 2.62 -33.91
C LEU A 135 -44.12 1.70 -35.03
N GLY A 136 -43.61 0.46 -35.09
CA GLY A 136 -44.05 -0.56 -36.05
C GLY A 136 -45.52 -0.95 -35.89
N VAL A 137 -45.99 -1.12 -34.66
CA VAL A 137 -47.40 -1.42 -34.38
C VAL A 137 -48.30 -0.25 -34.78
N VAL A 138 -47.92 0.97 -34.44
CA VAL A 138 -48.67 2.19 -34.82
C VAL A 138 -48.72 2.34 -36.34
N LEU A 139 -47.57 2.18 -37.02
CA LEU A 139 -47.49 2.24 -38.48
C LEU A 139 -48.32 1.15 -39.15
N ALA A 140 -48.23 -0.09 -38.68
CA ALA A 140 -49.02 -1.20 -39.19
C ALA A 140 -50.52 -0.92 -39.07
N TYR A 141 -50.96 -0.38 -37.93
CA TYR A 141 -52.36 -0.02 -37.70
C TYR A 141 -52.84 1.10 -38.65
N VAL A 142 -52.05 2.17 -38.79
CA VAL A 142 -52.37 3.28 -39.70
C VAL A 142 -52.36 2.82 -41.16
N CYS A 143 -51.36 2.05 -41.57
CA CYS A 143 -51.25 1.49 -42.92
C CYS A 143 -52.35 0.48 -43.22
N TYR A 144 -52.83 -0.29 -42.24
CA TYR A 144 -53.98 -1.17 -42.40
C TYR A 144 -55.26 -0.39 -42.69
N GLY A 145 -55.49 0.74 -42.01
CA GLY A 145 -56.61 1.65 -42.30
C GLY A 145 -56.51 2.27 -43.70
N LEU A 146 -55.35 2.82 -44.04
CA LEU A 146 -55.09 3.45 -45.34
C LEU A 146 -55.17 2.48 -46.53
N ALA A 147 -54.71 1.24 -46.35
CA ALA A 147 -54.78 0.21 -47.39
C ALA A 147 -56.23 -0.17 -47.74
N VAL A 148 -57.14 -0.09 -46.76
CA VAL A 148 -58.58 -0.38 -46.97
C VAL A 148 -59.27 0.77 -47.70
N THR A 149 -58.93 2.00 -47.38
CA THR A 149 -59.67 3.18 -47.85
C THR A 149 -59.12 3.74 -49.15
N SER A 150 -57.80 3.68 -49.36
CA SER A 150 -57.11 4.53 -50.34
C SER A 150 -56.38 3.75 -51.43
N LEU A 151 -56.11 2.46 -51.21
CA LEU A 151 -55.34 1.59 -52.13
C LEU A 151 -56.08 0.27 -52.41
N PRO A 152 -57.20 0.29 -53.14
CA PRO A 152 -58.03 -0.89 -53.38
C PRO A 152 -57.28 -2.03 -54.10
N ALA A 153 -56.27 -1.70 -54.92
CA ALA A 153 -55.41 -2.68 -55.59
C ALA A 153 -54.51 -3.51 -54.63
N LEU A 154 -54.24 -2.99 -53.43
CA LEU A 154 -53.48 -3.66 -52.36
C LEU A 154 -54.39 -4.21 -51.26
N ALA A 155 -55.68 -3.86 -51.27
CA ALA A 155 -56.64 -4.23 -50.23
C ALA A 155 -57.05 -5.71 -50.25
N GLN A 156 -56.79 -6.43 -51.34
CA GLN A 156 -57.25 -7.82 -51.53
C GLN A 156 -56.17 -8.87 -51.26
N GLY A 157 -56.54 -9.88 -50.47
CA GLY A 157 -55.78 -11.11 -50.26
C GLY A 157 -54.46 -10.92 -49.47
N TRP A 158 -53.47 -11.74 -49.80
CA TRP A 158 -52.17 -11.80 -49.11
C TRP A 158 -51.32 -10.52 -49.25
N LYS A 159 -51.56 -9.71 -50.30
CA LYS A 159 -50.82 -8.48 -50.59
C LYS A 159 -51.00 -7.40 -49.52
N ARG A 160 -52.20 -7.31 -48.93
CA ARG A 160 -52.50 -6.39 -47.83
C ARG A 160 -51.66 -6.71 -46.59
N TRP A 161 -51.58 -7.98 -46.24
CA TRP A 161 -50.80 -8.45 -45.11
C TRP A 161 -49.30 -8.29 -45.35
N ALA A 162 -48.82 -8.53 -46.57
CA ALA A 162 -47.43 -8.25 -46.95
C ALA A 162 -47.07 -6.76 -46.83
N PHE A 163 -47.95 -5.85 -47.27
CA PHE A 163 -47.75 -4.41 -47.16
C PHE A 163 -47.77 -3.92 -45.71
N VAL A 164 -48.73 -4.38 -44.90
CA VAL A 164 -48.85 -4.01 -43.48
C VAL A 164 -47.70 -4.59 -42.66
N ALA A 165 -47.30 -5.83 -42.91
CA ALA A 165 -46.14 -6.44 -42.25
C ALA A 165 -44.83 -5.76 -42.68
N GLY A 166 -44.66 -5.45 -43.96
CA GLY A 166 -43.47 -4.77 -44.47
C GLY A 166 -43.30 -3.36 -43.90
N THR A 167 -44.38 -2.57 -43.88
CA THR A 167 -44.37 -1.22 -43.31
C THR A 167 -44.23 -1.22 -41.79
N GLY A 168 -44.86 -2.17 -41.09
CA GLY A 168 -44.73 -2.35 -39.65
C GLY A 168 -43.35 -2.85 -39.19
N LEU A 169 -42.65 -3.65 -40.00
CA LEU A 169 -41.30 -4.14 -39.69
C LEU A 169 -40.20 -3.13 -40.04
N LEU A 170 -40.52 -2.10 -40.84
CA LEU A 170 -39.55 -1.12 -41.33
C LEU A 170 -38.83 -0.35 -40.20
N PRO A 171 -39.50 0.14 -39.14
CA PRO A 171 -38.83 0.80 -38.02
C PRO A 171 -37.90 -0.13 -37.24
N PHE A 172 -38.25 -1.42 -37.15
CA PHE A 172 -37.39 -2.41 -36.53
C PHE A 172 -36.16 -2.71 -37.39
N ALA A 173 -36.35 -2.82 -38.71
CA ALA A 173 -35.26 -3.02 -39.65
C ALA A 173 -34.28 -1.83 -39.66
N SER A 174 -34.77 -0.60 -39.63
CA SER A 174 -33.93 0.60 -39.54
C SER A 174 -33.20 0.69 -38.19
N ALA A 175 -33.85 0.33 -37.08
CA ALA A 175 -33.21 0.23 -35.78
C ALA A 175 -32.07 -0.80 -35.76
N CYS A 176 -32.24 -1.97 -36.38
CA CYS A 176 -31.15 -2.97 -36.48
C CYS A 176 -29.96 -2.49 -37.34
N LEU A 177 -30.21 -1.63 -38.34
CA LEU A 177 -29.15 -1.04 -39.18
C LEU A 177 -28.40 0.09 -38.48
N LEU A 178 -29.08 0.90 -37.65
CA LEU A 178 -28.49 2.02 -36.90
C LEU A 178 -27.87 1.58 -35.56
N SER A 179 -28.38 0.50 -34.99
CA SER A 179 -27.86 -0.15 -33.78
C SER A 179 -26.32 -0.29 -33.72
N PRO A 180 -25.62 -0.82 -34.75
CA PRO A 180 -24.17 -0.94 -34.71
C PRO A 180 -23.44 0.39 -34.59
N MET A 181 -23.95 1.48 -35.20
CA MET A 181 -23.32 2.80 -35.07
C MET A 181 -23.37 3.30 -33.62
N HIS A 182 -24.50 3.08 -32.94
CA HIS A 182 -24.66 3.47 -31.54
C HIS A 182 -23.97 2.52 -30.54
N ALA A 183 -23.84 1.23 -30.89
CA ALA A 183 -23.16 0.25 -30.07
C ALA A 183 -21.63 0.39 -30.14
N ASP A 184 -21.08 0.80 -31.28
CA ASP A 184 -19.63 0.98 -31.46
C ASP A 184 -19.11 2.25 -30.73
N GLU A 185 -19.96 3.26 -30.47
CA GLU A 185 -19.63 4.45 -29.65
C GLU A 185 -19.55 4.15 -28.14
N ASN A 186 -20.19 3.08 -27.68
CA ASN A 186 -20.36 2.78 -26.26
C ASN A 186 -19.61 1.50 -25.85
N LYS A 187 -18.50 1.67 -25.12
CA LYS A 187 -17.66 0.54 -24.64
C LYS A 187 -18.43 -0.51 -23.82
N HIS A 188 -19.52 -0.13 -23.14
CA HIS A 188 -20.33 -1.05 -22.33
C HIS A 188 -21.31 -1.92 -23.16
N LEU A 189 -21.51 -1.58 -24.44
CA LEU A 189 -22.43 -2.25 -25.37
C LEU A 189 -21.70 -3.12 -26.40
N SER A 190 -20.45 -2.80 -26.76
CA SER A 190 -19.67 -3.52 -27.78
C SER A 190 -19.52 -5.02 -27.50
N ASP A 191 -19.35 -5.40 -26.23
CA ASP A 191 -19.16 -6.80 -25.83
C ASP A 191 -20.47 -7.56 -25.64
N TRP A 192 -21.60 -6.85 -25.62
CA TRP A 192 -22.88 -7.44 -25.29
C TRP A 192 -23.45 -8.28 -26.45
N TRP A 193 -23.86 -9.50 -26.14
CA TRP A 193 -24.35 -10.47 -27.14
C TRP A 193 -25.56 -9.96 -27.94
N VAL A 194 -26.44 -9.16 -27.30
CA VAL A 194 -27.62 -8.57 -27.94
C VAL A 194 -27.21 -7.58 -29.05
N CYS A 195 -26.21 -6.74 -28.81
CA CYS A 195 -25.70 -5.81 -29.83
C CYS A 195 -25.04 -6.56 -30.99
N LYS A 196 -24.30 -7.65 -30.70
CA LYS A 196 -23.70 -8.52 -31.73
C LYS A 196 -24.78 -9.17 -32.60
N TRP A 197 -25.86 -9.64 -31.99
CA TRP A 197 -27.02 -10.17 -32.71
C TRP A 197 -27.72 -9.11 -33.56
N ALA A 198 -27.99 -7.93 -33.01
CA ALA A 198 -28.60 -6.83 -33.76
C ALA A 198 -27.73 -6.41 -34.96
N LYS A 199 -26.40 -6.32 -34.78
CA LYS A 199 -25.43 -6.03 -35.85
C LYS A 199 -25.42 -7.13 -36.92
N HIS A 200 -25.50 -8.40 -36.50
CA HIS A 200 -25.58 -9.52 -37.43
C HIS A 200 -26.90 -9.51 -38.23
N LEU A 201 -28.03 -9.29 -37.56
CA LEU A 201 -29.35 -9.23 -38.15
C LEU A 201 -29.48 -8.04 -39.11
N GLY A 202 -28.98 -6.86 -38.72
CA GLY A 202 -28.92 -5.69 -39.58
C GLY A 202 -28.07 -5.91 -40.83
N ARG A 203 -26.84 -6.43 -40.67
CA ARG A 203 -25.90 -6.56 -41.79
C ARG A 203 -26.21 -7.74 -42.72
N LYS A 204 -26.51 -8.92 -42.18
CA LYS A 204 -26.77 -10.13 -42.98
C LYS A 204 -28.24 -10.36 -43.27
N GLY A 205 -29.11 -10.06 -42.31
CA GLY A 205 -30.55 -10.30 -42.44
C GLY A 205 -31.28 -9.22 -43.23
N ILE A 206 -30.83 -7.97 -43.18
CA ILE A 206 -31.53 -6.83 -43.79
C ILE A 206 -30.70 -6.19 -44.90
N ALA A 207 -29.48 -5.71 -44.60
CA ALA A 207 -28.69 -4.96 -45.57
C ALA A 207 -28.33 -5.80 -46.80
N ALA A 208 -27.83 -7.03 -46.61
CA ALA A 208 -27.45 -7.92 -47.71
C ALA A 208 -28.60 -8.19 -48.72
N PRO A 209 -29.79 -8.66 -48.31
CA PRO A 209 -30.89 -8.88 -49.26
C PRO A 209 -31.45 -7.58 -49.85
N VAL A 210 -31.46 -6.47 -49.10
CA VAL A 210 -31.87 -5.16 -49.65
C VAL A 210 -30.90 -4.69 -50.72
N THR A 211 -29.59 -4.80 -50.48
CA THR A 211 -28.57 -4.46 -51.48
C THR A 211 -28.64 -5.37 -52.69
N SER A 212 -28.86 -6.69 -52.51
CA SER A 212 -28.98 -7.61 -53.64
C SER A 212 -30.24 -7.36 -54.47
N ALA A 213 -31.36 -7.02 -53.81
CA ALA A 213 -32.61 -6.65 -54.47
C ALA A 213 -32.44 -5.34 -55.27
N LEU A 214 -31.83 -4.32 -54.67
CA LEU A 214 -31.53 -3.06 -55.37
C LEU A 214 -30.59 -3.28 -56.56
N THR A 215 -29.51 -4.05 -56.38
CA THR A 215 -28.62 -4.37 -57.50
C THR A 215 -29.32 -5.17 -58.59
N ALA A 216 -30.23 -6.09 -58.25
CA ALA A 216 -31.00 -6.86 -59.23
C ALA A 216 -32.01 -5.98 -60.00
N VAL A 217 -32.54 -4.95 -59.37
CA VAL A 217 -33.37 -3.93 -60.01
C VAL A 217 -32.54 -3.07 -60.98
N TYR A 218 -31.33 -2.66 -60.59
CA TYR A 218 -30.44 -1.83 -61.42
C TYR A 218 -29.68 -2.61 -62.50
N GLN A 219 -29.36 -3.90 -62.30
CA GLN A 219 -28.66 -4.75 -63.28
C GLN A 219 -29.57 -5.28 -64.39
N GLY A 220 -30.79 -4.74 -64.53
CA GLY A 220 -31.67 -5.05 -65.66
C GLY A 220 -32.44 -6.38 -65.53
N GLY A 221 -32.10 -7.28 -64.60
CA GLY A 221 -32.80 -8.57 -64.45
C GLY A 221 -34.28 -8.42 -64.06
N ALA A 222 -34.61 -7.50 -63.15
CA ALA A 222 -36.01 -7.20 -62.82
C ALA A 222 -36.72 -6.40 -63.92
N TRP A 223 -35.97 -5.58 -64.68
CA TRP A 223 -36.49 -4.82 -65.81
C TRP A 223 -36.80 -5.73 -67.00
N ASP A 224 -35.97 -6.74 -67.25
CA ASP A 224 -36.19 -7.76 -68.28
C ASP A 224 -37.27 -8.76 -67.87
N TRP A 225 -37.40 -9.09 -66.58
CA TRP A 225 -38.56 -9.84 -66.08
C TRP A 225 -39.85 -9.03 -66.19
N PHE A 226 -39.83 -7.73 -65.87
CA PHE A 226 -40.97 -6.84 -66.04
C PHE A 226 -41.36 -6.68 -67.52
N LYS A 227 -40.39 -6.50 -68.43
CA LYS A 227 -40.62 -6.53 -69.88
C LYS A 227 -41.24 -7.86 -70.33
N ALA A 228 -40.70 -8.99 -69.87
CA ALA A 228 -41.21 -10.31 -70.20
C ALA A 228 -42.64 -10.53 -69.66
N ALA A 229 -42.93 -10.08 -68.44
CA ALA A 229 -44.26 -10.17 -67.83
C ALA A 229 -45.27 -9.17 -68.43
N ALA A 230 -44.81 -8.02 -68.92
CA ALA A 230 -45.62 -7.00 -69.59
C ALA A 230 -45.76 -7.23 -71.10
N GLY A 231 -45.17 -8.29 -71.66
CA GLY A 231 -45.18 -8.58 -73.10
C GLY A 231 -44.43 -7.54 -73.96
N LEU A 232 -43.59 -6.73 -73.34
CA LEU A 232 -42.80 -5.66 -73.96
C LEU A 232 -41.37 -6.15 -74.21
N ASN A 233 -41.22 -7.24 -74.95
CA ASN A 233 -39.96 -7.56 -75.62
C ASN A 233 -40.08 -7.22 -77.12
N PRO A 234 -38.97 -6.90 -77.82
CA PRO A 234 -38.95 -7.05 -79.27
C PRO A 234 -39.22 -8.51 -79.68
#